data_AF-A0A1A6BIS3-F1
#
_entry.id   AF-A0A1A6BIS3-F1
#
_cell.length_a   1.000
_cell.length_b   1.000
_cell.length_c   1.000
_cell.angle_alpha   90.00
_cell.angle_beta   90.00
_cell.angle_gamma   90.00
#
_symmetry.space_group_name_H-M   'P 1'
#
loop_
_entity.id
_entity.type
_entity.pdbx_description
1 polymer ?
#
loop_
_entity_poly.entity_id
_entity_poly.type
_entity_poly.pdbx_seq_one_letter_code
_entity_poly.pdbx_strand_id
1 'polypeptide(L)'
;MPLDLRGPQRSIAWQRVNDHLESVSVVRCGFIRLRGAFADPIPIRQIGLEPPVFLGTAEHHVVDEDALTAALAEPGTDVPSGVRATLDEVSDGLSLWLPLHQPAMAWLSSIGAAADRALALRAYYAPRNPTGLGTAVLVGTDSLAALVRLDDKQPFELGALPLGPDGHRLAQRLVEHIQDWDTHGRPGTTGLHVADYPNDTNPADADVVIDKRYNRLALTWAS
;
A
#
# COMPACT_ATOMS: atom_id res chain seq x y z
N MET A 1 8.66 -16.47 9.27
CA MET A 1 7.85 -16.88 8.11
C MET A 1 7.40 -15.63 7.36
N PRO A 2 7.59 -15.56 6.04
CA PRO A 2 7.11 -14.43 5.25
C PRO A 2 5.57 -14.43 5.18
N LEU A 3 4.96 -13.26 5.39
CA LEU A 3 3.51 -13.06 5.38
C LEU A 3 3.14 -11.78 4.63
N ASP A 4 2.00 -11.84 3.94
CA ASP A 4 1.41 -10.70 3.24
C ASP A 4 0.25 -10.09 4.05
N LEU A 5 0.36 -8.80 4.34
CA LEU A 5 -0.61 -8.01 5.11
C LEU A 5 -1.37 -7.05 4.18
N ARG A 6 -2.08 -7.60 3.17
CA ARG A 6 -2.77 -6.87 2.08
C ARG A 6 -1.83 -6.08 1.14
N GLY A 7 -0.69 -6.66 0.79
CA GLY A 7 0.30 -6.03 -0.10
C GLY A 7 1.68 -5.94 0.55
N PRO A 8 1.83 -5.16 1.63
CA PRO A 8 3.04 -5.06 2.43
C PRO A 8 3.41 -6.40 3.06
N GLN A 9 4.70 -6.71 3.01
CA GLN A 9 5.23 -8.00 3.43
C GLN A 9 6.03 -7.88 4.73
N ARG A 10 5.84 -8.85 5.64
CA ARG A 10 6.57 -8.96 6.90
C ARG A 10 7.09 -10.37 7.10
N SER A 11 8.28 -10.51 7.69
CA SER A 11 8.77 -11.77 8.21
C SER A 11 8.43 -11.84 9.68
N ILE A 12 7.63 -12.84 10.06
CA ILE A 12 7.10 -12.99 11.42
C ILE A 12 7.62 -14.29 12.04
N ALA A 13 8.19 -14.21 13.23
CA ALA A 13 8.44 -15.39 14.06
C ALA A 13 7.24 -15.59 15.00
N TRP A 14 6.85 -16.85 15.19
CA TRP A 14 5.62 -17.20 15.91
C TRP A 14 5.93 -18.03 17.16
N GLN A 15 5.13 -17.82 18.20
CA GLN A 15 4.98 -18.74 19.31
C GLN A 15 3.53 -19.20 19.40
N ARG A 16 3.28 -20.42 19.87
CA ARG A 16 1.92 -20.90 20.11
C ARG A 16 1.44 -20.45 21.48
N VAL A 17 0.28 -19.80 21.52
CA VAL A 17 -0.41 -19.42 22.76
C VAL A 17 -1.81 -20.02 22.71
N ASN A 18 -2.05 -21.02 23.57
CA ASN A 18 -3.31 -21.79 23.58
C ASN A 18 -3.68 -22.35 22.19
N ASP A 19 -4.71 -21.78 21.57
CA ASP A 19 -5.34 -22.16 20.32
C ASP A 19 -4.87 -21.33 19.10
N HIS A 20 -4.05 -20.30 19.30
CA HIS A 20 -3.59 -19.40 18.25
C HIS A 20 -2.06 -19.21 18.28
N LEU A 21 -1.53 -18.46 17.32
CA LEU A 21 -0.13 -18.05 17.29
C LEU A 21 0.01 -16.57 17.57
N GLU A 22 1.02 -16.18 18.32
CA GLU A 22 1.39 -14.79 18.56
C GLU A 22 2.77 -14.49 17.98
N SER A 23 2.96 -13.28 17.46
CA SER A 23 4.24 -12.84 16.92
C SER A 23 5.23 -12.57 18.05
N VAL A 24 6.41 -13.18 17.99
CA VAL A 24 7.55 -12.82 18.87
C VAL A 24 8.52 -11.86 18.19
N SER A 25 8.47 -11.76 16.87
CA SER A 25 9.17 -10.73 16.10
C SER A 25 8.46 -10.46 14.79
N VAL A 26 8.53 -9.20 14.35
CA VAL A 26 7.98 -8.74 13.08
C VAL A 26 9.03 -7.84 12.41
N VAL A 27 9.39 -8.16 11.17
CA VAL A 27 10.42 -7.41 10.42
C VAL A 27 9.93 -7.13 9.01
N ARG A 28 10.13 -5.89 8.52
CA ARG A 28 9.90 -5.55 7.11
C ARG A 28 10.77 -6.42 6.21
N CYS A 29 10.15 -7.07 5.23
CA CYS A 29 10.88 -7.85 4.24
C CYS A 29 10.26 -7.66 2.85
N GLY A 30 10.98 -8.10 1.82
CA GLY A 30 10.44 -8.30 0.48
C GLY A 30 10.69 -9.74 0.07
N PHE A 31 9.65 -10.45 -0.33
CA PHE A 31 9.74 -11.82 -0.82
C PHE A 31 8.91 -11.99 -2.09
N ILE A 32 9.36 -12.90 -2.95
CA ILE A 32 8.60 -13.28 -4.13
C ILE A 32 7.41 -14.12 -3.66
N ARG A 33 6.19 -13.67 -3.97
CA ARG A 33 4.97 -14.43 -3.63
C ARG A 33 4.97 -15.80 -4.31
N LEU A 34 4.34 -16.76 -3.65
CA LEU A 34 4.16 -18.11 -4.21
C LEU A 34 3.38 -18.03 -5.53
N ARG A 35 3.71 -18.94 -6.46
CA ARG A 35 2.99 -19.17 -7.71
C ARG A 35 2.40 -20.57 -7.69
N GLY A 36 1.28 -20.79 -8.38
CA GLY A 36 0.63 -22.10 -8.50
C GLY A 36 -0.73 -22.18 -7.82
N ALA A 37 -1.27 -23.39 -7.66
CA ALA A 37 -2.67 -23.63 -7.27
C ALA A 37 -3.08 -23.13 -5.87
N PHE A 38 -2.10 -22.83 -5.01
CA PHE A 38 -2.31 -22.26 -3.67
C PHE A 38 -1.77 -20.83 -3.56
N ALA A 39 -1.37 -20.21 -4.68
CA ALA A 39 -1.06 -18.80 -4.71
C ALA A 39 -2.34 -17.98 -4.50
N ASP A 40 -2.18 -16.85 -3.82
CA ASP A 40 -3.13 -15.76 -3.87
C ASP A 40 -2.52 -14.68 -4.78
N PRO A 41 -2.70 -14.80 -6.12
CA PRO A 41 -2.04 -13.91 -7.07
C PRO A 41 -2.65 -12.52 -6.97
N ILE A 42 -1.80 -11.50 -6.80
CA ILE A 42 -2.21 -10.11 -7.05
C ILE A 42 -2.43 -9.97 -8.55
N PRO A 43 -3.65 -9.68 -9.03
CA PRO A 43 -3.86 -9.35 -10.43
C PRO A 43 -3.08 -8.08 -10.76
N ILE A 44 -2.24 -8.15 -11.79
CA ILE A 44 -1.54 -7.00 -12.34
C ILE A 44 -2.19 -6.71 -13.69
N ARG A 45 -2.80 -5.53 -13.82
CA ARG A 45 -3.38 -5.03 -15.07
C ARG A 45 -2.44 -3.99 -15.67
N GLN A 46 -2.31 -3.99 -16.99
CA GLN A 46 -1.57 -2.93 -17.68
C GLN A 46 -2.59 -1.85 -18.08
N ILE A 47 -2.44 -0.65 -17.55
CA ILE A 47 -3.36 0.50 -17.77
C ILE A 47 -2.66 1.65 -18.50
N GLY A 48 -1.53 1.37 -19.13
CA GLY A 48 -0.78 2.34 -19.95
C GLY A 48 0.23 1.60 -20.81
N LEU A 49 0.42 2.06 -22.04
CA LEU A 49 1.26 1.37 -23.04
C LEU A 49 2.67 1.97 -23.13
N GLU A 50 2.79 3.30 -23.22
CA GLU A 50 4.07 3.98 -23.45
C GLU A 50 4.18 5.26 -22.58
N PRO A 51 4.99 5.26 -21.50
CA PRO A 51 5.66 4.09 -20.93
C PRO A 51 4.64 3.10 -20.35
N PRO A 52 4.98 1.81 -20.24
CA PRO A 52 4.07 0.82 -19.69
C PRO A 52 3.78 1.11 -18.21
N VAL A 53 2.48 1.18 -17.88
CA VAL A 53 1.98 1.42 -16.53
C VAL A 53 1.15 0.23 -16.07
N PHE A 54 1.45 -0.27 -14.87
CA PHE A 54 0.84 -1.45 -14.28
C PHE A 54 0.16 -1.10 -12.96
N LEU A 55 -1.05 -1.63 -12.78
CA LEU A 55 -1.85 -1.53 -11.57
C LEU A 55 -1.97 -2.91 -10.92
N GLY A 56 -1.40 -3.07 -9.73
CA GLY A 56 -1.55 -4.26 -8.89
C GLY A 56 -2.56 -4.02 -7.77
N THR A 57 -3.66 -4.77 -7.74
CA THR A 57 -4.69 -4.64 -6.69
C THR A 57 -4.63 -5.85 -5.75
N ALA A 58 -4.47 -5.63 -4.44
CA ALA A 58 -4.41 -6.71 -3.47
C ALA A 58 -5.75 -7.46 -3.35
N GLU A 59 -6.86 -6.74 -3.50
CA GLU A 59 -8.22 -7.30 -3.55
C GLU A 59 -8.83 -7.09 -4.94
N HIS A 60 -9.88 -7.84 -5.27
CA HIS A 60 -10.56 -7.66 -6.55
C HIS A 60 -11.30 -6.31 -6.55
N HIS A 61 -10.94 -5.45 -7.49
CA HIS A 61 -11.59 -4.15 -7.71
C HIS A 61 -12.05 -4.06 -9.16
N VAL A 62 -13.30 -3.65 -9.36
CA VAL A 62 -13.85 -3.40 -10.69
C VAL A 62 -13.29 -2.09 -11.22
N VAL A 63 -12.58 -2.17 -12.35
CA VAL A 63 -11.96 -1.02 -13.00
C VAL A 63 -12.29 -1.02 -14.49
N ASP A 64 -12.36 0.17 -15.07
CA ASP A 64 -12.38 0.41 -16.51
C ASP A 64 -10.95 0.76 -16.96
N GLU A 65 -10.25 -0.21 -17.54
CA GLU A 65 -8.83 -0.06 -17.92
C GLU A 65 -8.60 1.05 -18.96
N ASP A 66 -9.55 1.25 -19.88
CA ASP A 66 -9.47 2.29 -20.91
C ASP A 66 -9.66 3.68 -20.30
N ALA A 67 -10.64 3.82 -19.39
CA ALA A 67 -10.85 5.07 -18.66
C ALA A 67 -9.67 5.39 -17.73
N LEU A 68 -9.10 4.39 -17.05
CA LEU A 68 -7.88 4.57 -16.25
C LEU A 68 -6.68 4.98 -17.11
N THR A 69 -6.56 4.43 -18.32
CA THR A 69 -5.52 4.85 -19.28
C THR A 69 -5.70 6.32 -19.65
N ALA A 70 -6.93 6.76 -19.93
CA ALA A 70 -7.22 8.17 -20.20
C ALA A 70 -6.95 9.07 -18.99
N ALA A 71 -7.29 8.62 -17.79
CA ALA A 71 -7.05 9.35 -16.54
C ALA A 71 -5.56 9.64 -16.28
N LEU A 72 -4.64 8.76 -16.72
CA LEU A 72 -3.20 8.99 -16.62
C LEU A 72 -2.71 10.17 -17.46
N ALA A 73 -3.42 10.50 -18.55
CA ALA A 73 -3.06 11.61 -19.43
C ALA A 73 -3.54 12.98 -18.93
N GLU A 74 -4.45 13.01 -17.95
CA GLU A 74 -5.09 14.22 -17.44
C GLU A 74 -4.91 14.36 -15.91
N PRO A 75 -3.67 14.57 -15.42
CA PRO A 75 -3.45 14.85 -14.01
C PRO A 75 -4.08 16.18 -13.60
N GLY A 76 -4.79 16.15 -12.48
CA GLY A 76 -5.27 17.38 -11.85
C GLY A 76 -4.19 18.03 -10.99
N THR A 77 -4.60 19.00 -10.17
CA THR A 77 -3.69 19.69 -9.24
C THR A 77 -3.49 18.87 -7.97
N ASP A 78 -2.23 18.80 -7.52
CA ASP A 78 -1.84 18.16 -6.26
C ASP A 78 -2.69 18.66 -5.08
N VAL A 79 -3.12 17.72 -4.24
CA VAL A 79 -3.85 17.98 -2.99
C VAL A 79 -2.87 17.80 -1.82
N PRO A 80 -2.52 18.88 -1.09
CA PRO A 80 -1.60 18.80 0.05
C PRO A 80 -2.25 18.16 1.26
N SER A 81 -1.50 17.29 1.94
CA SER A 81 -1.93 16.72 3.21
C SER A 81 -1.55 17.57 4.42
N GLY A 82 -0.54 18.44 4.29
CA GLY A 82 0.12 19.11 5.41
C GLY A 82 1.01 18.20 6.27
N VAL A 83 1.01 16.88 6.02
CA VAL A 83 1.84 15.92 6.75
C VAL A 83 3.22 15.84 6.09
N ARG A 84 4.26 15.95 6.92
CA ARG A 84 5.64 15.80 6.48
C ARG A 84 6.25 14.51 7.05
N ALA A 85 6.83 13.70 6.18
CA ALA A 85 7.42 12.41 6.54
C ALA A 85 8.75 12.16 5.80
N THR A 86 9.57 11.30 6.39
CA THR A 86 10.77 10.75 5.76
C THR A 86 10.42 9.57 4.86
N LEU A 87 11.34 9.22 3.96
CA LEU A 87 11.15 8.07 3.08
C LEU A 87 11.01 6.75 3.85
N ASP A 88 11.67 6.60 5.00
CA ASP A 88 11.59 5.37 5.79
C ASP A 88 10.23 5.25 6.51
N GLU A 89 9.72 6.33 7.10
CA GLU A 89 8.37 6.36 7.67
C GLU A 89 7.30 6.03 6.61
N VAL A 90 7.46 6.56 5.39
CA VAL A 90 6.54 6.25 4.27
C VAL A 90 6.68 4.79 3.84
N SER A 91 7.92 4.32 3.66
CA SER A 91 8.21 2.97 3.15
C SER A 91 7.94 1.87 4.17
N ASP A 92 7.92 2.18 5.46
CA ASP A 92 7.60 1.21 6.51
C ASP A 92 6.15 1.36 7.00
N GLY A 93 5.81 2.53 7.52
CA GLY A 93 4.55 2.82 8.20
C GLY A 93 3.41 3.12 7.25
N LEU A 94 3.49 4.21 6.49
CA LEU A 94 2.37 4.62 5.62
C LEU A 94 2.03 3.54 4.58
N SER A 95 3.04 2.88 4.02
CA SER A 95 2.83 1.77 3.07
C SER A 95 2.10 0.57 3.69
N LEU A 96 2.23 0.37 5.02
CA LEU A 96 1.46 -0.62 5.78
C LEU A 96 0.07 -0.11 6.12
N TRP A 97 -0.03 1.13 6.61
CA TRP A 97 -1.27 1.75 7.05
C TRP A 97 -2.35 1.79 5.96
N LEU A 98 -2.00 2.28 4.77
CA LEU A 98 -2.96 2.52 3.69
C LEU A 98 -3.78 1.27 3.31
N PRO A 99 -3.18 0.12 2.92
CA PRO A 99 -3.96 -1.06 2.55
C PRO A 99 -4.70 -1.74 3.72
N LEU A 100 -4.31 -1.46 4.97
CA LEU A 100 -5.03 -1.95 6.14
C LEU A 100 -6.35 -1.20 6.37
N HIS A 101 -6.38 0.10 6.09
CA HIS A 101 -7.53 0.98 6.34
C HIS A 101 -8.35 1.29 5.08
N GLN A 102 -7.83 0.93 3.89
CA GLN A 102 -8.49 1.19 2.63
C GLN A 102 -8.33 0.01 1.66
N PRO A 103 -9.36 -0.85 1.51
CA PRO A 103 -9.32 -2.01 0.61
C PRO A 103 -9.12 -1.65 -0.87
N ALA A 104 -9.50 -0.44 -1.29
CA ALA A 104 -9.32 0.05 -2.65
C ALA A 104 -7.89 0.57 -2.93
N MET A 105 -6.95 0.37 -2.02
CA MET A 105 -5.55 0.68 -2.27
C MET A 105 -4.92 -0.31 -3.26
N ALA A 106 -4.14 0.26 -4.17
CA ALA A 106 -3.41 -0.48 -5.17
C ALA A 106 -1.97 0.04 -5.28
N TRP A 107 -1.15 -0.72 -6.01
CA TRP A 107 0.20 -0.33 -6.35
C TRP A 107 0.26 0.03 -7.83
N LEU A 108 0.58 1.29 -8.14
CA LEU A 108 0.85 1.74 -9.49
C LEU A 108 2.35 1.68 -9.73
N SER A 109 2.77 1.14 -10.87
CA SER A 109 4.18 1.08 -11.24
C SER A 109 4.40 1.32 -12.72
N SER A 110 5.52 1.93 -13.07
CA SER A 110 5.95 2.12 -14.45
C SER A 110 7.36 1.57 -14.64
N ILE A 111 7.63 1.03 -15.83
CA ILE A 111 8.95 0.52 -16.23
C ILE A 111 9.50 1.41 -17.33
N GLY A 112 10.77 1.80 -17.24
CA GLY A 112 11.46 2.60 -18.27
C GLY A 112 11.10 4.09 -18.28
N ALA A 113 10.28 4.57 -17.34
CA ALA A 113 10.02 5.99 -17.19
C ALA A 113 11.26 6.72 -16.63
N ALA A 114 11.62 7.86 -17.23
CA ALA A 114 12.46 8.84 -16.55
C ALA A 114 11.75 9.23 -15.24
N ALA A 115 12.49 9.41 -14.15
CA ALA A 115 11.96 9.68 -12.81
C ALA A 115 11.08 10.95 -12.79
N ASP A 116 9.81 10.82 -13.14
CA ASP A 116 8.86 11.91 -13.03
C ASP A 116 8.46 12.06 -11.56
N ARG A 117 8.36 13.33 -11.13
CA ARG A 117 8.14 13.72 -9.73
C ARG A 117 6.89 13.06 -9.13
N ALA A 118 5.90 12.79 -9.98
CA ALA A 118 4.57 12.31 -9.63
C ALA A 118 4.48 10.86 -9.13
N LEU A 119 5.50 10.01 -9.32
CA LEU A 119 5.42 8.58 -8.95
C LEU A 119 6.55 8.10 -8.04
N ALA A 120 7.46 8.98 -7.64
CA ALA A 120 8.67 8.60 -6.94
C ALA A 120 8.45 8.48 -5.43
N LEU A 121 7.75 7.42 -4.99
CA LEU A 121 7.83 6.99 -3.60
C LEU A 121 8.63 5.70 -3.41
N ARG A 122 8.78 4.83 -4.43
CA ARG A 122 9.81 3.78 -4.42
C ARG A 122 10.34 3.47 -5.83
N ALA A 123 11.65 3.47 -6.00
CA ALA A 123 12.33 2.88 -7.16
C ALA A 123 12.55 1.37 -6.91
N TYR A 124 12.13 0.51 -7.84
CA TYR A 124 12.43 -0.93 -7.77
C TYR A 124 13.69 -1.27 -8.59
N TYR A 125 14.60 -2.01 -7.95
CA TYR A 125 15.72 -2.83 -8.44
C TYR A 125 16.47 -2.42 -9.73
N ALA A 126 17.64 -1.78 -9.55
CA ALA A 126 18.94 -2.40 -9.80
C ALA A 126 20.03 -1.59 -9.04
N PRO A 127 21.13 -2.20 -8.54
CA PRO A 127 22.15 -1.51 -7.76
C PRO A 127 22.88 -0.36 -8.49
N ARG A 128 22.57 -0.12 -9.76
CA ARG A 128 23.25 0.88 -10.60
C ARG A 128 22.34 1.69 -11.53
N ASN A 129 21.07 1.31 -11.74
CA ASN A 129 20.13 2.03 -12.62
C ASN A 129 18.67 1.78 -12.17
N PRO A 130 17.92 2.78 -11.66
CA PRO A 130 16.49 2.59 -11.43
C PRO A 130 15.78 2.39 -12.78
N THR A 131 15.17 1.21 -12.97
CA THR A 131 14.46 0.85 -14.21
C THR A 131 12.94 0.97 -14.08
N GLY A 132 12.42 1.29 -12.89
CA GLY A 132 11.01 1.50 -12.68
C GLY A 132 10.68 2.30 -11.43
N LEU A 133 9.50 2.90 -11.43
CA LEU A 133 8.92 3.74 -10.37
C LEU A 133 7.62 3.10 -9.88
N GLY A 134 7.24 3.39 -8.64
CA GLY A 134 5.91 3.04 -8.17
C GLY A 134 5.48 3.80 -6.94
N THR A 135 4.16 3.87 -6.79
CA THR A 135 3.49 4.54 -5.68
C THR A 135 2.18 3.83 -5.32
N ALA A 136 1.73 4.09 -4.09
CA ALA A 136 0.40 3.67 -3.65
C ALA A 136 -0.65 4.57 -4.31
N VAL A 137 -1.74 3.96 -4.77
CA VAL A 137 -2.86 4.69 -5.37
C VAL A 137 -4.18 4.23 -4.78
N LEU A 138 -5.09 5.17 -4.58
CA LEU A 138 -6.49 4.86 -4.29
C LEU A 138 -7.25 4.73 -5.61
N VAL A 139 -7.90 3.60 -5.81
CA VAL A 139 -8.57 3.25 -7.06
C VAL A 139 -10.07 3.48 -6.96
N GLY A 140 -10.64 4.16 -7.96
CA GLY A 140 -12.05 4.11 -8.32
C GLY A 140 -12.23 3.34 -9.62
N THR A 141 -13.48 3.28 -10.12
CA THR A 141 -13.77 2.55 -11.35
C THR A 141 -13.07 3.14 -12.58
N ASP A 142 -13.05 4.47 -12.71
CA ASP A 142 -12.53 5.20 -13.87
C ASP A 142 -11.48 6.28 -13.51
N SER A 143 -11.09 6.34 -12.23
CA SER A 143 -10.28 7.42 -11.66
C SER A 143 -9.29 6.87 -10.63
N LEU A 144 -8.19 7.60 -10.41
CA LEU A 144 -7.17 7.27 -9.40
C LEU A 144 -6.82 8.50 -8.57
N ALA A 145 -6.25 8.27 -7.39
CA ALA A 145 -5.44 9.26 -6.71
C ALA A 145 -4.11 8.65 -6.31
N ALA A 146 -3.01 9.24 -6.76
CA ALA A 146 -1.67 8.74 -6.50
C ALA A 146 -1.03 9.44 -5.30
N LEU A 147 -0.40 8.69 -4.41
CA LEU A 147 0.40 9.24 -3.33
C LEU A 147 1.65 9.90 -3.92
N VAL A 148 1.90 11.16 -3.56
CA VAL A 148 3.01 11.96 -4.08
C VAL A 148 3.80 12.65 -2.98
N ARG A 149 5.04 13.02 -3.30
CA ARG A 149 5.83 14.00 -2.54
C ARG A 149 5.64 15.38 -3.21
N LEU A 150 5.30 16.39 -2.42
CA LEU A 150 5.04 17.74 -2.93
C LEU A 150 6.29 18.63 -2.97
N ASP A 151 7.34 18.25 -2.24
CA ASP A 151 8.62 18.92 -2.29
C ASP A 151 9.80 17.96 -2.09
N ASP A 152 11.01 18.48 -2.23
CA ASP A 152 12.27 17.75 -2.05
C ASP A 152 12.94 18.03 -0.68
N LYS A 153 12.27 18.74 0.23
CA LYS A 153 12.81 19.03 1.57
C LYS A 153 12.69 17.77 2.42
N GLN A 154 13.57 17.57 3.41
CA GLN A 154 13.48 16.42 4.32
C GLN A 154 13.14 16.90 5.75
N PRO A 155 12.08 16.36 6.39
CA PRO A 155 11.04 15.48 5.82
C PRO A 155 10.24 16.19 4.70
N PHE A 156 9.77 15.45 3.69
CA PHE A 156 9.02 16.01 2.56
C PHE A 156 7.53 16.02 2.85
N GLU A 157 6.81 16.95 2.23
CA GLU A 157 5.35 16.97 2.34
C GLU A 157 4.71 15.88 1.47
N LEU A 158 3.76 15.16 2.06
CA LEU A 158 2.94 14.18 1.38
C LEU A 158 1.71 14.85 0.77
N GLY A 159 1.24 14.31 -0.35
CA GLY A 159 -0.01 14.74 -0.97
C GLY A 159 -0.60 13.65 -1.84
N ALA A 160 -1.65 14.02 -2.55
CA ALA A 160 -2.30 13.14 -3.52
C ALA A 160 -2.46 13.85 -4.88
N LEU A 161 -2.07 13.17 -5.95
CA LEU A 161 -2.29 13.60 -7.33
C LEU A 161 -3.59 12.98 -7.87
N PRO A 162 -4.63 13.78 -8.13
CA PRO A 162 -5.87 13.28 -8.73
C PRO A 162 -5.69 12.96 -10.22
N LEU A 163 -6.28 11.85 -10.67
CA LEU A 163 -6.26 11.37 -12.05
C LEU A 163 -7.67 10.96 -12.46
N GLY A 164 -8.17 11.48 -13.58
CA GLY A 164 -9.52 11.17 -14.07
C GLY A 164 -10.66 11.95 -13.40
N PRO A 165 -11.91 11.71 -13.82
CA PRO A 165 -13.07 12.55 -13.50
C PRO A 165 -13.40 12.64 -12.01
N ASP A 166 -13.20 11.56 -11.24
CA ASP A 166 -13.44 11.50 -9.80
C ASP A 166 -12.12 11.57 -8.99
N GLY A 167 -11.00 11.84 -9.66
CA GLY A 167 -9.67 11.84 -9.07
C GLY A 167 -9.55 12.78 -7.88
N HIS A 168 -10.18 13.97 -7.93
CA HIS A 168 -10.09 14.95 -6.84
C HIS A 168 -10.73 14.44 -5.53
N ARG A 169 -11.89 13.77 -5.63
CA ARG A 169 -12.55 13.16 -4.48
C ARG A 169 -11.71 12.01 -3.91
N LEU A 170 -11.09 11.20 -4.78
CA LEU A 170 -10.17 10.15 -4.35
C LEU A 170 -8.91 10.74 -3.68
N ALA A 171 -8.40 11.87 -4.19
CA ALA A 171 -7.22 12.54 -3.63
C ALA A 171 -7.49 13.10 -2.23
N GLN A 172 -8.66 13.70 -2.02
CA GLN A 172 -9.11 14.13 -0.69
C GLN A 172 -9.16 12.95 0.30
N ARG A 173 -9.76 11.83 -0.11
CA ARG A 173 -9.80 10.61 0.72
C ARG A 173 -8.41 10.06 1.02
N LEU A 174 -7.50 10.05 0.05
CA LEU A 174 -6.13 9.61 0.28
C LEU A 174 -5.41 10.54 1.26
N VAL A 175 -5.64 11.86 1.18
CA VAL A 175 -5.14 12.84 2.16
C VAL A 175 -5.70 12.59 3.55
N GLU A 176 -6.99 12.28 3.69
CA GLU A 176 -7.60 11.89 4.98
C GLU A 176 -6.86 10.68 5.56
N HIS A 177 -6.59 9.63 4.78
CA HIS A 177 -5.82 8.47 5.25
C HIS A 177 -4.38 8.80 5.68
N ILE A 178 -3.73 9.75 5.02
CA ILE A 178 -2.39 10.23 5.40
C ILE A 178 -2.45 10.99 6.75
N GLN A 179 -3.47 11.83 6.94
CA GLN A 179 -3.68 12.59 8.17
C GLN A 179 -4.07 11.67 9.33
N ASP A 180 -4.91 10.66 9.08
CA ASP A 180 -5.27 9.65 10.06
C ASP A 180 -4.02 8.89 10.52
N TRP A 181 -3.15 8.48 9.60
CA TRP A 181 -1.87 7.85 9.95
C TRP A 181 -1.00 8.75 10.86
N ASP A 182 -0.91 10.05 10.54
CA ASP A 182 -0.14 11.01 11.33
C ASP A 182 -0.71 11.19 12.75
N THR A 183 -2.04 11.33 12.85
CA THR A 183 -2.74 11.51 14.14
C THR A 183 -2.69 10.27 15.03
N HIS A 184 -2.56 9.07 14.46
CA HIS A 184 -2.37 7.82 15.20
C HIS A 184 -0.90 7.56 15.57
N GLY A 185 -0.02 8.56 15.43
CA GLY A 185 1.39 8.44 15.83
C GLY A 185 2.26 7.69 14.83
N ARG A 186 1.82 7.62 13.56
CA ARG A 186 2.55 7.02 12.44
C ARG A 186 2.94 5.55 12.66
N PRO A 187 1.98 4.67 12.99
CA PRO A 187 2.26 3.26 13.25
C PRO A 187 2.99 2.62 12.05
N GLY A 188 3.98 1.78 12.37
CA GLY A 188 4.82 1.08 11.41
C GLY A 188 5.12 -0.35 11.83
N THR A 189 6.26 -0.91 11.44
CA THR A 189 6.65 -2.26 11.86
C THR A 189 7.06 -2.31 13.33
N THR A 190 7.70 -1.25 13.81
CA THR A 190 8.03 -1.12 15.23
C THR A 190 6.74 -1.05 16.04
N GLY A 191 6.64 -1.89 17.07
CA GLY A 191 5.45 -1.99 17.92
C GLY A 191 4.32 -2.85 17.33
N LEU A 192 4.41 -3.28 16.07
CA LEU A 192 3.41 -4.17 15.47
C LEU A 192 3.47 -5.56 16.11
N HIS A 193 2.34 -5.97 16.68
CA HIS A 193 2.05 -7.32 17.11
C HIS A 193 1.02 -7.94 16.17
N VAL A 194 1.22 -9.21 15.81
CA VAL A 194 0.31 -9.98 14.97
C VAL A 194 -0.06 -11.27 15.69
N ALA A 195 -1.35 -11.55 15.79
CA ALA A 195 -1.87 -12.82 16.24
C ALA A 195 -2.60 -13.52 15.09
N ASP A 196 -2.39 -14.83 14.95
CA ASP A 196 -2.95 -15.68 13.91
C ASP A 196 -3.93 -16.68 14.55
N TYR A 197 -5.22 -16.40 14.37
CA TYR A 197 -6.33 -17.15 14.95
C TYR A 197 -6.97 -18.11 13.93
N PRO A 198 -7.53 -19.24 14.40
CA PRO A 198 -8.51 -20.01 13.62
C PRO A 198 -9.63 -19.11 13.09
N ASN A 199 -10.15 -19.42 11.90
CA ASN A 199 -11.11 -18.56 11.19
C ASN A 199 -12.46 -18.38 11.93
N ASP A 200 -12.80 -19.30 12.83
CA ASP A 200 -13.97 -19.29 13.68
C ASP A 200 -13.79 -18.50 14.99
N THR A 201 -12.57 -18.06 15.29
CA THR A 201 -12.25 -17.26 16.47
C THR A 201 -12.30 -15.77 16.16
N ASN A 202 -13.07 -15.01 16.93
CA ASN A 202 -13.08 -13.55 16.83
C ASN A 202 -12.02 -12.95 17.79
N PRO A 203 -10.97 -12.28 17.29
CA PRO A 203 -9.98 -11.65 18.14
C PRO A 203 -10.60 -10.49 18.90
N ALA A 204 -10.42 -10.47 20.23
CA ALA A 204 -10.73 -9.31 21.04
C ALA A 204 -9.61 -8.26 20.87
N ASP A 205 -9.97 -6.97 20.98
CA ASP A 205 -9.02 -5.85 21.09
C ASP A 205 -8.03 -5.67 19.92
N ALA A 206 -8.37 -6.16 18.72
CA ALA A 206 -7.58 -5.94 17.52
C ALA A 206 -7.84 -4.55 16.92
N ASP A 207 -6.78 -3.81 16.57
CA ASP A 207 -6.89 -2.54 15.84
C ASP A 207 -7.34 -2.81 14.40
N VAL A 208 -6.73 -3.81 13.76
CA VAL A 208 -7.06 -4.23 12.39
C VAL A 208 -7.16 -5.75 12.33
N VAL A 209 -8.18 -6.22 11.61
CA VAL A 209 -8.38 -7.65 11.32
C VAL A 209 -8.27 -7.90 9.82
N ILE A 210 -7.44 -8.88 9.45
CA ILE A 210 -7.31 -9.36 8.07
C ILE A 210 -7.83 -10.80 8.02
N ASP A 211 -8.98 -10.98 7.35
CA ASP A 211 -9.49 -12.30 7.03
C ASP A 211 -8.66 -12.94 5.90
N LYS A 212 -8.27 -14.20 6.11
CA LYS A 212 -7.63 -15.04 5.11
C LYS A 212 -8.48 -16.30 4.93
N ARG A 213 -8.15 -17.11 3.91
CA ARG A 213 -8.94 -18.31 3.56
C ARG A 213 -9.09 -19.31 4.72
N TYR A 214 -8.08 -19.45 5.57
CA TYR A 214 -8.03 -20.49 6.61
C TYR A 214 -7.86 -19.96 8.03
N ASN A 215 -7.60 -18.66 8.17
CA ASN A 215 -7.23 -18.04 9.43
C ASN A 215 -7.57 -16.55 9.42
N ARG A 216 -7.48 -15.92 10.59
CA ARG A 216 -7.70 -14.49 10.78
C ARG A 216 -6.50 -13.89 11.48
N LEU A 217 -5.93 -12.85 10.87
CA LEU A 217 -4.82 -12.11 11.45
C LEU A 217 -5.38 -10.91 12.21
N ALA A 218 -5.07 -10.82 13.50
CA ALA A 218 -5.34 -9.66 14.33
C ALA A 218 -4.04 -8.86 14.47
N LEU A 219 -4.07 -7.59 14.09
CA LEU A 219 -2.95 -6.67 14.18
C LEU A 219 -3.24 -5.66 15.28
N THR A 220 -2.25 -5.44 16.14
CA THR A 220 -2.27 -4.41 17.17
C THR A 220 -0.94 -3.69 17.20
N TRP A 221 -0.93 -2.45 17.66
CA TRP A 221 0.30 -1.71 17.92
C TRP A 221 0.48 -1.50 19.42
N ALA A 222 1.64 -1.90 19.92
CA ALA A 222 2.03 -1.57 21.28
C ALA A 222 2.12 -0.04 21.41
N SER A 223 1.23 0.51 22.26
CA SER A 223 1.23 1.91 22.70
C SER A 223 2.46 2.25 23.54
#